data_AF-A0A954G0J9-F1
#
_entry.id   AF-A0A954G0J9-F1
#
_cell.length_a   1.000
_cell.length_b   1.000
_cell.length_c   1.000
_cell.angle_alpha   90.00
_cell.angle_beta   90.00
_cell.angle_gamma   90.00
#
_symmetry.space_group_name_H-M   'P 1'
#
loop_
_entity.id
_entity.type
_entity.pdbx_description
1 polymer ?
#
loop_
_entity_poly.entity_id
_entity_poly.type
_entity_poly.pdbx_seq_one_letter_code
_entity_poly.pdbx_strand_id
1 'polypeptide(L)'
;QGASGTVPKDTAFGISDENGYYTIKHRSGAEGVEPGQYTVTFSKMVMPDGSPMEKGAEPAAVGARELLPKQYTNPQITKEKITVQKTQDTYDFALKTKKT
;
A
#
# COMPACT_ATOMS: atom_id res chain seq x y z
N GLN A 1 3.12 -12.75 -35.00
CA GLN A 1 4.14 -12.42 -33.98
C GLN A 1 3.52 -11.38 -33.05
N GLY A 2 3.49 -11.64 -31.75
CA GLY A 2 2.91 -10.77 -30.73
C GLY A 2 3.08 -11.48 -29.41
N ALA A 3 4.22 -11.25 -28.76
CA ALA A 3 4.62 -11.96 -27.56
C ALA A 3 3.57 -11.79 -26.47
N SER A 4 3.02 -12.90 -25.99
CA SER A 4 2.33 -12.99 -24.70
C SER A 4 3.41 -12.87 -23.62
N GLY A 5 3.89 -11.64 -23.42
CA GLY A 5 4.85 -11.31 -22.38
C GLY A 5 4.15 -11.29 -21.03
N THR A 6 4.17 -12.40 -20.31
CA THR A 6 3.87 -12.43 -18.87
C THR A 6 5.03 -11.73 -18.15
N VAL A 7 5.06 -10.40 -18.19
CA VAL A 7 5.93 -9.64 -17.28
C VAL A 7 5.50 -10.00 -15.85
N PRO A 8 6.39 -10.51 -15.00
CA PRO A 8 6.09 -10.65 -13.59
C PRO A 8 5.69 -9.26 -13.08
N LYS A 9 4.43 -9.09 -12.66
CA LYS A 9 4.00 -7.85 -12.03
C LYS A 9 4.66 -7.81 -10.66
N ASP A 10 5.81 -7.17 -10.59
CA ASP A 10 6.49 -6.91 -9.33
C ASP A 10 5.60 -6.04 -8.43
N THR A 11 5.75 -6.22 -7.13
CA THR A 11 5.03 -5.44 -6.13
C THR A 11 5.70 -4.09 -5.94
N ALA A 12 4.89 -3.05 -5.79
CA ALA A 12 5.33 -1.71 -5.46
C ALA A 12 4.71 -1.25 -4.14
N PHE A 13 5.35 -0.31 -3.44
CA PHE A 13 4.84 0.22 -2.17
C PHE A 13 5.10 1.73 -2.04
N GLY A 14 4.32 2.40 -1.20
CA GLY A 14 4.51 3.80 -0.85
C GLY A 14 4.19 4.01 0.62
N ILE A 15 4.75 5.06 1.21
CA ILE A 15 4.44 5.52 2.55
C ILE A 15 3.82 6.90 2.40
N SER A 16 2.62 7.08 2.95
CA SER A 16 1.94 8.37 2.94
C SER A 16 2.60 9.34 3.91
N ASP A 17 2.66 10.62 3.52
CA ASP A 17 3.01 11.71 4.40
C ASP A 17 1.84 12.09 5.34
N GLU A 18 2.04 13.16 6.13
CA GLU A 18 1.06 13.67 7.09
C GLU A 18 -0.22 14.18 6.43
N ASN A 19 -0.17 14.55 5.15
CA ASN A 19 -1.31 15.00 4.36
C ASN A 19 -2.00 13.84 3.62
N GLY A 20 -1.46 12.62 3.72
CA GLY A 20 -1.96 11.44 3.03
C GLY A 20 -1.41 11.25 1.61
N TYR A 21 -0.50 12.11 1.14
CA TYR A 21 0.12 11.95 -0.18
C TYR A 21 1.21 10.89 -0.15
N TYR A 22 1.33 10.12 -1.22
CA TYR A 22 2.34 9.08 -1.33
C TYR A 22 2.88 9.00 -2.76
N THR A 23 4.12 8.54 -2.88
CA THR A 23 4.71 8.10 -4.15
C THR A 23 4.94 6.61 -4.07
N ILE A 24 4.40 5.87 -5.02
CA ILE A 24 4.68 4.43 -5.15
C ILE A 24 6.09 4.25 -5.71
N LYS A 25 6.85 3.34 -5.11
CA LYS A 25 8.15 2.91 -5.57
C LYS A 25 8.08 1.45 -5.99
N HIS A 26 8.49 1.20 -7.23
CA HIS A 26 8.74 -0.13 -7.75
C HIS A 26 9.86 -0.79 -6.95
N ARG A 27 9.90 -2.13 -6.95
CA ARG A 27 10.96 -2.89 -6.27
C ARG A 27 12.37 -2.54 -6.75
N SER A 28 12.51 -2.08 -8.01
CA SER A 28 13.78 -1.59 -8.56
C SER A 28 14.23 -0.24 -8.01
N GLY A 29 13.38 0.45 -7.24
CA GLY A 29 13.61 1.82 -6.76
C GLY A 29 13.09 2.91 -7.69
N ALA A 30 12.59 2.57 -8.88
CA ALA A 30 11.94 3.50 -9.78
C ALA A 30 10.59 3.99 -9.22
N GLU A 31 10.19 5.22 -9.55
CA GLU A 31 8.88 5.73 -9.20
C GLU A 31 7.79 5.11 -10.08
N GLY A 32 6.63 4.86 -9.47
CA GLY A 32 5.49 4.23 -10.10
C GLY A 32 5.58 2.71 -10.18
N VAL A 33 4.74 2.15 -11.04
CA VAL A 33 4.66 0.72 -11.35
C VAL A 33 4.20 0.57 -12.82
N GLU A 34 4.47 -0.56 -13.43
CA GLU A 34 4.08 -0.85 -14.81
C GLU A 34 2.55 -0.83 -14.99
N PRO A 35 2.05 -0.55 -16.21
CA PRO A 35 0.64 -0.69 -16.52
C PRO A 35 0.11 -2.10 -16.21
N GLY A 36 -1.05 -2.16 -15.57
CA GLY A 36 -1.64 -3.42 -15.15
C GLY A 36 -2.74 -3.29 -14.12
N GLN A 37 -3.41 -4.41 -13.86
CA GLN A 37 -4.35 -4.55 -12.75
C GLN A 37 -3.62 -4.91 -11.47
N TYR A 38 -3.93 -4.18 -10.40
CA TYR A 38 -3.34 -4.35 -9.08
C TYR A 38 -4.42 -4.44 -8.00
N THR A 39 -4.14 -5.27 -6.99
CA THR A 39 -4.85 -5.28 -5.72
C THR A 39 -4.10 -4.35 -4.76
N VAL A 40 -4.82 -3.45 -4.10
CA VAL A 40 -4.23 -2.46 -3.19
C VAL A 40 -4.56 -2.83 -1.75
N THR A 41 -3.53 -2.83 -0.91
CA THR A 41 -3.66 -3.00 0.53
C THR A 41 -3.04 -1.82 1.26
N PHE A 42 -3.55 -1.54 2.45
CA PHE A 42 -3.09 -0.47 3.31
C PHE A 42 -2.70 -1.05 4.67
N SER A 43 -1.71 -0.45 5.31
CA SER A 43 -1.29 -0.80 6.66
C SER A 43 -1.06 0.48 7.46
N LYS A 44 -1.47 0.48 8.73
CA LYS A 44 -1.14 1.51 9.70
C LYS A 44 -0.77 0.85 11.02
N MET A 45 0.53 0.64 11.18
CA MET A 45 1.10 0.09 12.41
C MET A 45 1.15 1.16 13.50
N VAL A 46 0.68 0.80 14.70
CA VAL A 46 0.67 1.65 15.91
C VAL A 46 1.25 0.86 17.09
N MET A 47 1.69 1.56 18.12
CA MET A 47 2.08 0.94 19.39
C MET A 47 0.91 0.11 19.98
N PRO A 48 1.16 -0.84 20.90
CA PRO A 48 0.10 -1.65 21.50
C PRO A 48 -1.06 -0.82 22.08
N ASP A 49 -0.73 0.31 22.71
CA ASP A 49 -1.67 1.26 23.29
C ASP A 49 -2.43 2.12 22.25
N GLY A 50 -2.07 2.02 20.96
CA GLY A 50 -2.66 2.77 19.86
C GLY A 50 -1.96 4.09 19.54
N SER A 51 -0.93 4.47 20.28
CA SER A 51 -0.13 5.67 19.99
C SER A 51 0.70 5.49 18.69
N PRO A 52 1.08 6.59 18.01
CA PRO A 52 1.93 6.52 16.83
C PRO A 52 3.25 5.82 17.11
N MET A 53 3.75 5.02 16.16
CA MET A 53 5.10 4.46 16.27
C MET A 53 6.15 5.56 16.14
N GLU A 54 7.25 5.41 16.89
CA GLU A 54 8.42 6.26 16.71
C GLU A 54 9.04 6.10 15.32
N LYS A 55 9.58 7.19 14.77
CA LYS A 55 10.20 7.18 13.45
C LYS A 55 11.39 6.23 13.43
N GLY A 56 11.37 5.25 12.53
CA GLY A 56 12.44 4.27 12.37
C GLY A 56 12.37 3.08 13.33
N ALA A 57 11.34 3.02 14.19
CA ALA A 57 11.09 1.81 14.98
C ALA A 57 10.69 0.64 14.07
N GLU A 58 11.26 -0.52 14.32
CA GLU A 58 10.86 -1.75 13.65
C GLU A 58 9.56 -2.27 14.29
N PRO A 59 8.44 -2.43 13.53
CA PRO A 59 7.15 -2.79 14.09
C PRO A 59 7.18 -4.06 14.97
N ALA A 60 7.94 -5.08 14.56
CA ALA A 60 8.08 -6.31 15.32
C ALA A 60 8.80 -6.12 16.67
N ALA A 61 9.78 -5.22 16.73
CA ALA A 61 10.58 -4.97 17.93
C ALA A 61 9.78 -4.25 19.02
N VAL A 62 8.80 -3.42 18.64
CA VAL A 62 7.97 -2.65 19.57
C VAL A 62 6.60 -3.27 19.82
N GLY A 63 6.36 -4.49 19.30
CA GLY A 63 5.08 -5.18 19.42
C GLY A 63 3.93 -4.41 18.76
N ALA A 64 4.21 -3.67 17.69
CA ALA A 64 3.21 -2.87 17.02
C ALA A 64 2.04 -3.72 16.51
N ARG A 65 0.85 -3.13 16.50
CA ARG A 65 -0.36 -3.76 15.98
C ARG A 65 -0.89 -2.99 14.78
N GLU A 66 -1.55 -3.72 13.89
CA GLU A 66 -2.28 -3.15 12.78
C GLU A 66 -3.54 -2.44 13.29
N LEU A 67 -3.71 -1.17 12.92
CA LEU A 67 -4.89 -0.37 13.27
C LEU A 67 -6.01 -0.57 12.25
N LEU A 68 -5.68 -0.81 10.99
CA LEU A 68 -6.68 -0.91 9.93
C LEU A 68 -7.42 -2.25 9.96
N PRO A 69 -8.74 -2.27 9.69
CA PRO A 69 -9.48 -3.52 9.55
C PRO A 69 -8.95 -4.42 8.43
N LYS A 70 -9.15 -5.73 8.55
CA LYS A 70 -8.70 -6.73 7.57
C LYS A 70 -9.15 -6.45 6.12
N GLN A 71 -10.27 -5.75 5.94
CA GLN A 71 -10.77 -5.35 4.61
C GLN A 71 -9.82 -4.42 3.85
N TYR A 72 -8.85 -3.79 4.53
CA TYR A 72 -7.82 -2.96 3.90
C TYR A 72 -6.46 -3.64 3.87
N THR A 73 -6.17 -4.55 4.81
CA THR A 73 -4.82 -5.09 5.01
C THR A 73 -4.60 -6.46 4.35
N ASN A 74 -5.66 -7.21 4.07
CA ASN A 74 -5.56 -8.55 3.51
C ASN A 74 -5.87 -8.55 2.00
N PRO A 75 -4.91 -8.94 1.15
CA PRO A 75 -5.05 -8.91 -0.32
C PRO A 75 -6.13 -9.85 -0.86
N GLN A 76 -6.57 -10.86 -0.09
CA GLN A 76 -7.61 -11.80 -0.51
C GLN A 76 -9.03 -11.24 -0.33
N ILE A 77 -9.22 -10.23 0.53
CA ILE A 77 -10.55 -9.71 0.87
C ILE A 77 -10.70 -8.20 0.66
N THR A 78 -9.59 -7.49 0.41
CA THR A 78 -9.65 -6.07 0.04
C THR A 78 -10.47 -5.88 -1.23
N LYS A 79 -11.22 -4.79 -1.25
CA LYS A 79 -12.02 -4.38 -2.42
C LYS A 79 -11.27 -3.40 -3.30
N GLU A 80 -10.16 -2.86 -2.82
CA GLU A 80 -9.39 -1.83 -3.51
C GLU A 80 -8.61 -2.46 -4.65
N LYS A 81 -9.06 -2.16 -5.87
CA LYS A 81 -8.46 -2.64 -7.12
C LYS A 81 -8.33 -1.47 -8.06
N ILE A 82 -7.15 -1.34 -8.67
CA ILE A 82 -6.88 -0.30 -9.65
C ILE A 82 -6.39 -0.91 -10.96
N THR A 83 -6.56 -0.14 -12.03
CA THR A 83 -5.93 -0.41 -13.32
C THR A 83 -5.02 0.76 -13.64
N VAL A 84 -3.71 0.54 -13.54
CA VAL A 84 -2.66 1.47 -13.96
C VAL A 84 -2.60 1.48 -15.47
N GLN A 85 -2.92 2.62 -16.08
CA GLN A 85 -2.88 2.76 -17.54
C GLN A 85 -1.52 3.29 -17.98
N LYS A 86 -0.94 4.20 -17.21
CA LYS A 86 0.35 4.83 -17.46
C LYS A 86 1.09 5.06 -16.14
N THR A 87 2.41 5.12 -16.19
CA THR A 87 3.28 5.21 -14.99
C THR A 87 3.04 6.46 -14.13
N GLN A 88 2.40 7.51 -14.66
CA GLN A 88 2.08 8.76 -13.95
C GLN A 88 0.58 8.91 -13.59
N ASP A 89 -0.13 7.82 -13.35
CA ASP A 89 -1.51 7.89 -12.85
C ASP A 89 -1.54 8.20 -11.33
N THR A 90 -2.50 9.01 -10.91
CA THR A 90 -2.80 9.28 -9.49
C THR A 90 -4.10 8.58 -9.10
N TYR A 91 -4.12 7.97 -7.91
CA TYR A 91 -5.29 7.27 -7.38
C TYR A 91 -5.53 7.73 -5.95
N ASP A 92 -6.77 8.13 -5.63
CA ASP A 92 -7.17 8.50 -4.28
C ASP A 92 -7.98 7.37 -3.64
N PHE A 93 -7.70 7.08 -2.38
CA PHE A 93 -8.36 6.01 -1.63
C PHE A 93 -8.98 6.56 -0.34
N ALA A 94 -10.31 6.45 -0.23
CA ALA A 94 -11.04 6.86 0.96
C ALA A 94 -11.14 5.70 1.98
N LEU A 95 -10.23 5.67 2.95
CA LEU A 95 -10.24 4.66 4.00
C LEU A 95 -11.28 5.00 5.08
N LYS A 96 -12.22 4.09 5.32
CA LYS A 96 -13.21 4.20 6.40
C LYS A 96 -12.75 3.40 7.60
N THR A 97 -12.14 4.04 8.59
CA THR A 97 -11.89 3.41 9.89
C THR A 97 -13.15 3.52 10.74
N LYS A 98 -13.50 2.46 11.49
CA LYS A 98 -14.38 2.65 12.64
C LYS A 98 -13.59 3.52 13.62
N LYS A 99 -14.11 4.69 13.98
CA LYS A 99 -13.62 5.42 15.15
C LYS A 99 -13.78 4.49 16.34
N THR A 100 -12.67 4.04 16.91
CA THR A 100 -12.64 3.37 18.22
C THR A 100 -12.64 4.44 19.29
#